data_AF-A0AAU4WD02-F1
#
_entry.id   AF-A0AAU4WD02-F1
#
_cell.length_a   1.000
_cell.length_b   1.000
_cell.length_c   1.000
_cell.angle_alpha   90.00
_cell.angle_beta   90.00
_cell.angle_gamma   90.00
#
_symmetry.space_group_name_H-M   'P 1'
#
loop_
_entity.id
_entity.type
_entity.pdbx_description
1 polymer ?
#
loop_
_entity_poly.entity_id
_entity_poly.type
_entity_poly.pdbx_seq_one_letter_code
_entity_poly.pdbx_strand_id
1 'polypeptide(L)'
;MSDLGDAAAAHARRQEQAAEAAAINRAQKQRAHEARAALLRERAREFFDYARDHAAPLFPLYLYGSLQHDGAYARIDEPCITAAAAGSHALFTGRHPVGQWTVTSDGSVDCSARIEQRQRVRDARRYGIREDVFVVVDMSRHDLWEPHYGELGPHFVAAASALKKAARLADLMTGIQGDGLIGYVL
;
A
#
# COMPACT_ATOMS: atom_id res chain seq x y z
N MET A 1 -40.34 -23.95 41.68
CA MET A 1 -39.24 -23.19 41.06
C MET A 1 -39.83 -21.86 40.60
N SER A 2 -39.08 -20.76 40.73
CA SER A 2 -39.60 -19.41 40.45
C SER A 2 -39.49 -19.10 38.96
N ASP A 3 -40.56 -18.59 38.35
CA ASP A 3 -40.61 -18.16 36.94
C ASP A 3 -39.46 -17.20 36.57
N LEU A 4 -38.97 -16.42 37.55
CA LEU A 4 -37.81 -15.55 37.40
C LEU A 4 -36.50 -16.32 37.19
N GLY A 5 -36.33 -17.48 37.84
CA GLY A 5 -35.15 -18.33 37.69
C GLY A 5 -35.08 -18.96 36.31
N ASP A 6 -36.21 -19.44 35.79
CA ASP A 6 -36.30 -20.03 34.46
C ASP A 6 -36.12 -18.97 33.36
N ALA A 7 -36.69 -17.77 33.54
CA ALA A 7 -36.49 -16.65 32.64
C ALA A 7 -35.02 -16.17 32.62
N ALA A 8 -34.36 -16.08 33.78
CA ALA A 8 -32.94 -15.71 33.87
C ALA A 8 -32.04 -16.75 33.19
N ALA A 9 -32.29 -18.05 33.39
CA ALA A 9 -31.55 -19.12 32.74
C ALA A 9 -31.78 -19.17 31.22
N ALA A 10 -32.98 -18.83 30.74
CA ALA A 10 -33.25 -18.69 29.32
C ALA A 10 -32.53 -17.48 28.70
N HIS A 11 -32.49 -16.35 29.41
CA HIS A 11 -31.79 -15.15 28.98
C HIS A 11 -30.26 -15.38 28.90
N ALA A 12 -29.67 -16.01 29.92
CA ALA A 12 -28.25 -16.36 29.93
C ALA A 12 -27.86 -17.25 28.74
N ARG A 13 -28.66 -18.28 28.44
CA ARG A 13 -28.45 -19.15 27.26
C ARG A 13 -28.52 -18.39 25.94
N ARG A 14 -29.44 -17.42 25.79
CA ARG A 14 -29.51 -16.58 24.59
C ARG A 14 -28.30 -15.67 24.44
N GLN A 15 -27.80 -15.11 25.55
CA GLN A 15 -26.59 -14.28 25.52
C GLN A 15 -25.36 -15.10 25.12
N GLU A 16 -25.23 -16.32 25.63
CA GLU A 16 -24.15 -17.23 25.28
C GLU A 16 -24.18 -17.61 23.80
N GLN A 17 -25.35 -18.01 23.28
CA GLN A 17 -25.53 -18.30 21.85
C GLN A 17 -25.25 -17.10 20.95
N ALA A 18 -25.66 -15.89 21.36
CA ALA A 18 -25.36 -14.67 20.62
C ALA A 18 -23.86 -14.34 20.62
N ALA A 19 -23.17 -14.55 21.75
CA ALA A 19 -21.73 -14.34 21.86
C ALA A 19 -20.95 -15.34 20.99
N GLU A 20 -21.36 -16.60 20.98
CA GLU A 20 -20.78 -17.65 20.13
C GLU A 20 -20.98 -17.34 18.64
N ALA A 21 -22.21 -17.00 18.23
CA ALA A 21 -22.49 -16.59 16.85
C ALA A 21 -21.70 -15.34 16.43
N ALA A 22 -21.52 -14.36 17.32
CA ALA A 22 -20.69 -13.19 17.07
C ALA A 22 -19.20 -13.52 16.97
N ALA A 23 -18.70 -14.48 17.76
CA ALA A 23 -17.32 -14.96 17.66
C ALA A 23 -17.07 -15.71 16.34
N ILE A 24 -17.99 -16.59 15.92
CA ILE A 24 -17.92 -17.30 14.64
C ILE A 24 -17.91 -16.30 13.47
N ASN A 25 -18.84 -15.33 13.46
CA ASN A 25 -18.90 -14.31 12.43
C ASN A 25 -17.62 -13.47 12.36
N ARG A 26 -17.04 -13.09 13.50
CA ARG A 26 -15.76 -12.38 13.55
C ARG A 26 -14.62 -13.23 12.99
N ALA A 27 -14.53 -14.49 13.38
CA ALA A 27 -13.51 -15.41 12.87
C ALA A 27 -13.65 -15.64 11.36
N GLN A 28 -14.87 -15.78 10.84
CA GLN A 28 -15.12 -15.91 9.40
C GLN A 28 -14.72 -14.65 8.63
N LYS A 29 -15.09 -13.46 9.13
CA LYS A 29 -14.68 -12.18 8.52
C LYS A 29 -13.15 -12.04 8.51
N GLN A 30 -12.49 -12.40 9.60
CA GLN A 30 -11.02 -12.36 9.70
C GLN A 30 -10.37 -13.29 8.68
N ARG A 31 -10.82 -14.54 8.58
CA ARG A 31 -10.30 -15.49 7.58
C ARG A 31 -10.51 -15.02 6.15
N ALA A 32 -11.69 -14.45 5.84
CA ALA A 32 -11.96 -13.90 4.52
C ALA A 32 -11.06 -12.69 4.20
N HIS A 33 -10.78 -11.85 5.20
CA HIS A 33 -9.86 -10.73 5.08
C HIS A 33 -8.43 -11.21 4.83
N GLU A 34 -7.93 -12.17 5.61
CA GLU A 34 -6.60 -12.77 5.45
C GLU A 34 -6.43 -13.45 4.10
N ALA A 35 -7.42 -14.23 3.66
CA ALA A 35 -7.39 -14.89 2.35
C ALA A 35 -7.36 -13.86 1.20
N ARG A 36 -8.12 -12.77 1.31
CA ARG A 36 -8.11 -11.68 0.34
C ARG A 36 -6.75 -10.96 0.33
N ALA A 37 -6.18 -10.69 1.50
CA ALA A 37 -4.86 -10.06 1.63
C ALA A 37 -3.75 -10.93 1.00
N ALA A 38 -3.79 -12.24 1.22
CA ALA A 38 -2.85 -13.18 0.61
C ALA A 38 -2.93 -13.17 -0.93
N LEU A 39 -4.13 -13.25 -1.51
CA LEU A 39 -4.34 -13.19 -2.95
C LEU A 39 -3.81 -11.88 -3.57
N LEU A 40 -4.02 -10.76 -2.87
CA LEU A 40 -3.54 -9.46 -3.34
C LEU A 40 -2.03 -9.33 -3.24
N ARG A 41 -1.42 -9.90 -2.21
CA ARG A 41 0.04 -10.00 -2.08
C ARG A 41 0.64 -10.83 -3.21
N GLU A 42 0.01 -11.92 -3.60
CA GLU A 42 0.41 -12.71 -4.77
C GLU A 42 0.34 -11.88 -6.06
N ARG A 43 -0.78 -11.18 -6.31
CA ARG A 43 -0.92 -10.27 -7.47
C ARG A 43 0.09 -9.12 -7.46
N ALA A 44 0.42 -8.60 -6.28
CA ALA A 44 1.42 -7.55 -6.13
C ALA A 44 2.81 -8.08 -6.52
N ARG A 45 3.17 -9.31 -6.14
CA ARG A 45 4.41 -9.98 -6.59
C ARG A 45 4.42 -10.17 -8.10
N GLU A 46 3.33 -10.68 -8.66
CA GLU A 46 3.19 -10.85 -10.12
C GLU A 46 3.36 -9.52 -10.85
N PHE A 47 2.76 -8.44 -10.35
CA PHE A 47 2.95 -7.11 -10.90
C PHE A 47 4.41 -6.62 -10.75
N PHE A 48 5.06 -6.85 -9.61
CA PHE A 48 6.46 -6.47 -9.40
C PHE A 48 7.36 -7.15 -10.44
N ASP A 49 7.24 -8.47 -10.60
CA ASP A 49 8.02 -9.22 -11.59
C ASP A 49 7.71 -8.75 -13.02
N TYR A 50 6.43 -8.58 -13.35
CA TYR A 50 6.01 -8.07 -14.65
C TYR A 50 6.60 -6.70 -14.94
N ALA A 51 6.55 -5.77 -13.98
CA ALA A 51 7.07 -4.42 -14.15
C ALA A 51 8.58 -4.40 -14.30
N ARG A 52 9.30 -5.22 -13.52
CA ARG A 52 10.75 -5.42 -13.69
C ARG A 52 11.08 -5.91 -15.10
N ASP A 53 10.34 -6.89 -15.60
CA ASP A 53 10.56 -7.45 -16.95
C ASP A 53 10.25 -6.44 -18.06
N HIS A 54 9.48 -5.39 -17.76
CA HIS A 54 9.22 -4.23 -18.62
C HIS A 54 10.14 -3.04 -18.32
N ALA A 55 11.29 -3.28 -17.68
CA ALA A 55 12.32 -2.29 -17.37
C ALA A 55 11.84 -1.13 -16.47
N ALA A 56 10.84 -1.36 -15.62
CA ALA A 56 10.49 -0.39 -14.59
C ALA A 56 11.68 -0.19 -13.62
N PRO A 57 12.03 1.07 -13.29
CA PRO A 57 13.10 1.34 -12.34
C PRO A 57 12.82 0.75 -10.95
N LEU A 58 13.86 0.19 -10.35
CA LEU A 58 13.84 -0.29 -8.97
C LEU A 58 14.41 0.79 -8.07
N PHE A 59 13.65 1.17 -7.05
CA PHE A 59 14.07 2.17 -6.07
C PHE A 59 14.39 1.51 -4.72
N PRO A 60 15.47 1.95 -4.04
CA PRO A 60 15.65 1.59 -2.64
C PRO A 60 14.53 2.21 -1.80
N LEU A 61 14.05 1.45 -0.82
CA LEU A 61 12.97 1.86 0.06
C LEU A 61 13.53 2.32 1.41
N TYR A 62 13.00 3.43 1.91
CA TYR A 62 13.30 3.96 3.23
C TYR A 62 12.01 4.17 4.02
N LEU A 63 11.99 3.75 5.28
CA LEU A 63 10.93 4.09 6.21
C LEU A 63 11.26 5.40 6.92
N TYR A 64 10.29 6.30 6.98
CA TYR A 64 10.32 7.52 7.77
C TYR A 64 9.35 7.38 8.94
N GLY A 65 9.83 7.48 10.18
CA GLY A 65 9.00 7.38 11.37
C GLY A 65 9.26 8.51 12.36
N SER A 66 8.21 9.17 12.82
CA SER A 66 8.28 10.08 13.97
C SER A 66 7.98 9.32 15.26
N LEU A 67 9.01 8.98 16.03
CA LEU A 67 8.81 8.77 17.48
C LEU A 67 9.70 9.65 18.33
N GLN A 68 10.81 10.18 17.80
CA GLN A 68 11.65 11.16 18.48
C GLN A 68 12.24 12.09 17.40
N HIS A 69 12.38 13.38 17.70
CA HIS A 69 12.63 14.53 16.81
C HIS A 69 13.90 14.52 15.93
N ASP A 70 14.45 13.34 15.59
CA ASP A 70 15.68 13.19 14.80
C ASP A 70 15.48 12.45 13.46
N GLY A 71 14.26 12.37 12.94
CA GLY A 71 13.99 12.09 11.51
C GLY A 71 14.77 10.91 10.92
N ALA A 72 14.80 9.77 11.61
CA ALA A 72 15.58 8.63 11.17
C ALA A 72 14.93 7.98 9.94
N TYR A 73 15.68 7.91 8.85
CA TYR A 73 15.35 7.07 7.70
C TYR A 73 15.93 5.69 7.95
N ALA A 74 15.07 4.66 8.03
CA ALA A 74 15.51 3.28 8.09
C ALA A 74 15.47 2.69 6.68
N ARG A 75 16.64 2.34 6.14
CA ARG A 75 16.71 1.65 4.85
C ARG A 75 16.09 0.27 4.97
N ILE A 76 15.18 -0.04 4.07
CA ILE A 76 14.80 -1.41 3.76
C ILE A 76 15.64 -1.79 2.55
N ASP A 77 16.48 -2.82 2.69
CA ASP A 77 17.33 -3.33 1.60
C ASP A 77 16.54 -4.09 0.52
N GLU A 78 15.25 -3.78 0.37
CA GLU A 78 14.36 -4.37 -0.59
C GLU A 78 14.02 -3.33 -1.67
N PRO A 79 14.27 -3.64 -2.96
CA PRO A 79 13.89 -2.76 -4.05
C PRO A 79 12.37 -2.71 -4.17
N CYS A 80 11.85 -1.56 -4.59
CA CYS A 80 10.44 -1.37 -4.84
C CYS A 80 10.18 -0.71 -6.21
N ILE A 81 8.98 -0.97 -6.74
CA ILE A 81 8.45 -0.37 -7.97
C ILE A 81 7.28 0.51 -7.58
N THR A 82 7.26 1.73 -8.12
CA THR A 82 6.26 2.73 -7.75
C THR A 82 5.39 3.09 -8.95
N ALA A 83 4.09 3.25 -8.72
CA ALA A 83 3.11 3.58 -9.73
C ALA A 83 2.10 4.62 -9.20
N ALA A 84 1.43 5.34 -10.10
CA ALA A 84 0.38 6.28 -9.75
C ALA A 84 -0.75 6.33 -10.79
N ALA A 85 -1.99 6.50 -10.33
CA ALA A 85 -3.14 6.76 -11.18
C ALA A 85 -3.27 8.26 -11.53
N ALA A 86 -3.58 8.57 -12.79
CA ALA A 86 -4.00 9.91 -13.18
C ALA A 86 -5.40 10.20 -12.63
N GLY A 87 -5.61 11.38 -12.05
CA GLY A 87 -6.94 11.83 -11.58
C GLY A 87 -6.97 12.38 -10.15
N SER A 88 -5.92 12.16 -9.36
CA SER A 88 -5.73 12.86 -8.07
C SER A 88 -4.73 14.00 -8.26
N HIS A 89 -5.06 15.20 -7.79
CA HIS A 89 -4.34 16.46 -8.06
C HIS A 89 -2.82 16.43 -7.83
N ALA A 90 -2.08 16.02 -8.86
CA ALA A 90 -0.85 16.61 -9.40
C ALA A 90 -0.23 15.55 -10.31
N LEU A 91 -0.40 15.75 -11.61
CA LEU A 91 -0.25 14.68 -12.59
C LEU A 91 1.25 14.36 -12.78
N PHE A 92 1.66 13.29 -12.11
CA PHE A 92 2.94 12.58 -12.16
C PHE A 92 4.21 13.30 -11.70
N THR A 93 4.20 14.61 -11.38
CA THR A 93 5.44 15.31 -10.99
C THR A 93 5.41 16.12 -9.69
N GLY A 94 4.46 15.89 -8.78
CA GLY A 94 4.70 16.25 -7.38
C GLY A 94 3.50 16.69 -6.53
N ARG A 95 3.63 16.38 -5.23
CA ARG A 95 2.71 16.63 -4.11
C ARG A 95 1.44 15.78 -4.12
N HIS A 96 1.60 14.61 -3.52
CA HIS A 96 0.54 13.80 -2.92
C HIS A 96 -0.66 13.49 -3.83
N PRO A 97 -0.46 12.75 -4.94
CA PRO A 97 -1.57 12.06 -5.54
C PRO A 97 -2.06 10.98 -4.56
N VAL A 98 -3.29 11.14 -4.06
CA VAL A 98 -4.08 10.01 -3.55
C VAL A 98 -4.19 9.02 -4.71
N GLY A 99 -3.30 8.02 -4.76
CA GLY A 99 -3.19 7.13 -5.90
C GLY A 99 -1.77 6.71 -6.28
N GLN A 100 -0.73 7.26 -5.65
CA GLN A 100 0.61 6.67 -5.71
C GLN A 100 0.74 5.50 -4.73
N TRP A 101 1.36 4.42 -5.18
CA TRP A 101 1.66 3.24 -4.37
C TRP A 101 2.97 2.62 -4.82
N THR A 102 3.64 1.92 -3.90
CA THR A 102 4.86 1.16 -4.19
C THR A 102 4.66 -0.30 -3.82
N VAL A 103 5.26 -1.20 -4.58
CA VAL A 103 5.29 -2.63 -4.30
C VAL A 103 6.73 -3.09 -4.12
N THR A 104 6.97 -3.91 -3.11
CA THR A 104 8.25 -4.59 -2.87
C THR A 104 8.26 -5.98 -3.49
N SER A 105 9.44 -6.57 -3.65
CA SER A 105 9.60 -7.91 -4.25
C SER A 105 8.83 -9.01 -3.52
N ASP A 106 8.63 -8.87 -2.21
CA ASP A 106 7.86 -9.78 -1.38
C ASP A 106 6.34 -9.59 -1.47
N GLY A 107 5.86 -8.66 -2.29
CA GLY A 107 4.44 -8.35 -2.51
C GLY A 107 3.82 -7.39 -1.50
N SER A 108 4.60 -6.80 -0.60
CA SER A 108 4.09 -5.75 0.29
C SER A 108 3.81 -4.48 -0.51
N VAL A 109 2.73 -3.79 -0.17
CA VAL A 109 2.30 -2.59 -0.88
C VAL A 109 2.09 -1.44 0.09
N ASP A 110 2.60 -0.27 -0.28
CA ASP A 110 2.46 0.94 0.51
C ASP A 110 1.93 2.11 -0.33
N CYS A 111 0.81 2.69 0.10
CA CYS A 111 0.13 3.80 -0.58
C CYS A 111 0.54 5.18 -0.03
N SER A 112 1.40 5.21 0.99
CA SER A 112 2.00 6.45 1.51
C SER A 112 3.38 6.74 0.89
N ALA A 113 3.86 5.83 0.05
CA ALA A 113 5.15 5.89 -0.59
C ALA A 113 5.29 7.12 -1.51
N ARG A 114 6.44 7.79 -1.44
CA ARG A 114 6.81 8.91 -2.32
C ARG A 114 8.22 8.73 -2.88
N ILE A 115 8.40 9.06 -4.17
CA ILE A 115 9.73 9.12 -4.77
C ILE A 115 10.37 10.45 -4.34
N GLU A 116 11.57 10.38 -3.80
CA GLU A 116 12.34 11.51 -3.31
C GLU A 116 13.68 11.62 -4.02
N GLN A 117 14.21 12.84 -4.03
CA GLN A 117 15.56 13.12 -4.52
C GLN A 117 16.45 13.52 -3.35
N ARG A 118 17.63 12.93 -3.26
CA ARG A 118 18.56 13.15 -2.13
C ARG A 118 18.91 14.61 -1.93
N GLN A 119 19.07 15.36 -3.02
CA GLN A 119 19.35 16.80 -2.99
C GLN A 119 18.23 17.66 -2.36
N ARG A 120 17.00 17.14 -2.29
CA ARG A 120 15.85 17.83 -1.70
C ARG A 120 15.66 17.50 -0.22
N VAL A 121 16.32 16.45 0.28
CA VAL A 121 16.23 16.04 1.67
C VAL A 121 17.37 16.68 2.47
N ARG A 122 16.99 17.63 3.33
CA ARG A 122 17.91 18.23 4.29
C ARG A 122 18.58 17.14 5.12
N ASP A 123 19.89 17.21 5.28
CA ASP A 123 20.70 16.28 6.06
C ASP A 123 20.63 14.79 5.59
N ALA A 124 20.28 14.53 4.33
CA ALA A 124 20.20 13.18 3.76
C ALA A 124 21.43 12.29 4.04
N ARG A 125 22.64 12.88 4.01
CA ARG A 125 23.88 12.16 4.35
C ARG A 125 23.93 11.73 5.82
N ARG A 126 23.46 12.57 6.74
CA ARG A 126 23.36 12.24 8.18
C ARG A 126 22.39 11.08 8.40
N TYR A 127 21.36 10.99 7.57
CA TYR A 127 20.38 9.91 7.59
C TYR A 127 20.81 8.65 6.83
N GLY A 128 22.04 8.60 6.31
CA GLY A 128 22.55 7.41 5.60
C GLY A 128 21.87 7.14 4.25
N ILE A 129 21.25 8.15 3.64
CA ILE A 129 20.65 8.06 2.31
C ILE A 129 21.77 8.09 1.27
N ARG A 130 21.90 7.01 0.50
CA ARG A 130 23.03 6.81 -0.42
C ARG A 130 22.66 7.14 -1.85
N GLU A 131 21.44 6.82 -2.25
CA GLU A 131 20.96 6.94 -3.61
C GLU A 131 20.42 8.34 -3.91
N ASP A 132 20.59 8.79 -5.16
CA ASP A 132 20.12 10.11 -5.60
C ASP A 132 18.60 10.15 -5.75
N VAL A 133 17.98 9.02 -6.07
CA VAL A 133 16.52 8.82 -6.14
C VAL A 133 16.15 7.58 -5.34
N PHE A 134 15.16 7.71 -4.46
CA PHE A 134 14.74 6.65 -3.54
C PHE A 134 13.26 6.81 -3.18
N VAL A 135 12.67 5.78 -2.59
CA VAL A 135 11.29 5.83 -2.11
C VAL A 135 11.26 5.97 -0.59
N VAL A 136 10.36 6.81 -0.09
CA VAL A 136 10.10 6.98 1.33
C VAL A 136 8.67 6.58 1.64
N VAL A 137 8.51 5.72 2.64
CA VAL A 137 7.22 5.39 3.24
C VAL A 137 7.09 6.11 4.58
N ASP A 138 5.99 6.83 4.77
CA ASP A 138 5.73 7.59 6.00
C ASP A 138 4.98 6.72 7.02
N MET A 139 5.75 6.08 7.91
CA MET A 139 5.24 5.23 8.98
C MET A 139 4.43 6.01 10.03
N SER A 140 4.54 7.34 10.10
CA SER A 140 3.68 8.12 11.02
C SER A 140 2.20 8.13 10.58
N ARG A 141 1.92 7.69 9.35
CA ARG A 141 0.58 7.60 8.78
C ARG A 141 0.07 6.17 8.66
N HIS A 142 0.86 5.18 9.06
CA HIS A 142 0.53 3.75 8.95
C HIS A 142 -0.73 3.40 9.77
N ASP A 143 -0.88 3.99 10.95
CA ASP A 143 -2.01 3.72 11.85
C ASP A 143 -3.35 4.33 11.38
N LEU A 144 -3.31 5.27 10.44
CA LEU A 144 -4.51 5.95 9.92
C LEU A 144 -5.03 5.34 8.61
N TRP A 145 -4.20 4.51 7.96
CA TRP A 145 -4.45 3.94 6.65
C TRP A 145 -3.74 2.60 6.58
N GLU A 146 -4.25 1.56 7.24
CA GLU A 146 -4.00 0.21 6.75
C GLU A 146 -4.32 0.28 5.24
N PRO A 147 -3.37 -0.02 4.34
CA PRO A 147 -3.65 0.07 2.92
C PRO A 147 -4.90 -0.79 2.71
N HIS A 148 -5.97 -0.21 2.18
CA HIS A 148 -7.08 -1.01 1.70
C HIS A 148 -6.56 -1.79 0.50
N TYR A 149 -5.76 -2.83 0.75
CA TYR A 149 -5.20 -3.76 -0.24
C TYR A 149 -6.32 -4.21 -1.18
N GLY A 150 -7.53 -4.35 -0.63
CA GLY A 150 -8.76 -4.67 -1.35
C GLY A 150 -9.07 -3.79 -2.56
N GLU A 151 -8.65 -2.53 -2.58
CA GLU A 151 -8.95 -1.54 -3.63
C GLU A 151 -7.87 -1.45 -4.72
N LEU A 152 -6.68 -2.04 -4.50
CA LEU A 152 -5.55 -1.95 -5.43
C LEU A 152 -5.62 -2.96 -6.59
N GLY A 153 -6.54 -3.93 -6.55
CA GLY A 153 -6.68 -4.93 -7.61
C GLY A 153 -6.77 -4.34 -9.03
N PRO A 154 -7.66 -3.36 -9.30
CA PRO A 154 -7.73 -2.66 -10.59
C PRO A 154 -6.46 -1.87 -10.94
N HIS A 155 -5.73 -1.38 -9.95
CA HIS A 155 -4.54 -0.56 -10.14
C HIS A 155 -3.40 -1.37 -10.75
N PHE A 156 -3.19 -2.63 -10.31
CA PHE A 156 -2.17 -3.51 -10.89
C PHE A 156 -2.41 -3.75 -12.39
N VAL A 157 -3.66 -4.00 -12.77
CA VAL A 157 -4.02 -4.27 -14.18
C VAL A 157 -3.82 -3.03 -15.04
N ALA A 158 -4.26 -1.86 -14.55
CA ALA A 158 -4.08 -0.60 -15.25
C ALA A 158 -2.60 -0.22 -15.40
N ALA A 159 -1.80 -0.37 -14.36
CA ALA A 159 -0.36 -0.12 -14.39
C ALA A 159 0.37 -1.10 -15.33
N ALA A 160 0.05 -2.39 -15.30
CA ALA A 160 0.61 -3.38 -16.22
C ALA A 160 0.24 -3.09 -17.67
N SER A 161 -0.98 -2.61 -17.92
CA SER A 161 -1.44 -2.19 -19.24
C SER A 161 -0.65 -0.97 -19.74
N ALA A 162 -0.38 0.01 -18.87
CA ALA A 162 0.41 1.18 -19.19
C ALA A 162 1.87 0.83 -19.53
N LEU A 163 2.46 -0.16 -18.85
CA LEU A 163 3.78 -0.70 -19.18
C LEU A 163 3.80 -1.40 -20.55
N LYS A 164 2.76 -2.17 -20.86
CA LYS A 164 2.64 -2.89 -22.14
C LYS A 164 2.47 -1.95 -23.32
N LYS A 165 1.63 -0.93 -23.15
CA LYS A 165 1.27 0.02 -24.19
C LYS A 165 1.11 1.40 -23.58
N ALA A 166 2.23 2.11 -23.53
CA ALA A 166 2.26 3.51 -23.18
C ALA A 166 1.35 4.30 -24.14
N ALA A 167 0.48 5.15 -23.58
CA ALA A 167 -0.50 5.92 -24.32
C ALA A 167 -0.45 7.39 -23.92
N ARG A 168 -0.60 8.28 -24.89
CA ARG A 168 -0.74 9.71 -24.65
C ARG A 168 -2.22 10.06 -24.45
N LEU A 169 -2.54 10.72 -23.35
CA LEU A 169 -3.88 11.15 -22.96
C LEU A 169 -3.85 12.65 -22.69
N ALA A 170 -4.22 13.45 -23.69
CA ALA A 170 -4.02 14.90 -23.69
C ALA A 170 -2.57 15.30 -23.35
N ASP A 171 -2.35 15.91 -22.19
CA ASP A 171 -1.05 16.35 -21.68
C ASP A 171 -0.31 15.27 -20.87
N LEU A 172 -0.89 14.07 -20.75
CA LEU A 172 -0.34 12.96 -19.96
C LEU A 172 0.22 11.86 -20.84
N MET A 173 1.26 11.19 -20.34
CA MET A 173 1.80 9.97 -20.93
C MET A 173 1.67 8.85 -19.89
N THR A 174 1.06 7.72 -20.24
CA THR A 174 1.10 6.52 -19.39
C THR A 174 2.38 5.73 -19.64
N GLY A 175 2.72 4.82 -18.73
CA GLY A 175 3.96 4.04 -18.76
C GLY A 175 5.01 4.64 -17.82
N ILE A 176 6.28 4.33 -18.06
CA ILE A 176 7.39 4.80 -17.23
C ILE A 176 7.62 6.30 -17.50
N GLN A 177 7.53 7.10 -16.43
CA GLN A 177 7.74 8.54 -16.44
C GLN A 177 9.23 8.90 -16.31
N GLY A 178 9.57 10.18 -16.48
CA GLY A 178 10.95 10.67 -16.41
C GLY A 178 11.60 10.53 -15.03
N ASP A 179 10.81 10.40 -13.96
CA ASP A 179 11.26 10.13 -12.59
C ASP A 179 11.22 8.62 -12.24
N GLY A 180 10.86 7.78 -13.21
CA GLY A 180 10.77 6.32 -13.10
C GLY A 180 9.46 5.79 -12.49
N LEU A 181 8.52 6.67 -12.15
CA LEU A 181 7.16 6.29 -11.75
C LEU A 181 6.42 5.62 -12.91
N ILE A 182 5.57 4.63 -12.63
CA ILE A 182 4.64 4.09 -13.63
C ILE A 182 3.32 4.88 -13.57
N GLY A 183 3.08 5.75 -14.54
CA GLY A 183 1.82 6.47 -14.67
C GLY A 183 0.77 5.65 -15.41
N TYR A 184 -0.46 5.60 -14.91
CA TYR A 184 -1.57 4.89 -15.56
C TYR A 184 -2.92 5.58 -15.31
N VAL A 185 -3.99 5.08 -15.94
CA VAL A 185 -5.37 5.55 -15.75
C VAL A 185 -6.25 4.36 -15.38
N LEU A 186 -7.13 4.55 -14.39
CA LEU A 186 -8.10 3.53 -13.95
C LEU A 186 -9.35 3.51 -14.83
#